data_AF-A0A948GBQ9-F1
#
_entry.id   AF-A0A948GBQ9-F1
#
_cell.length_a   1.000
_cell.length_b   1.000
_cell.length_c   1.000
_cell.angle_alpha   90.00
_cell.angle_beta   90.00
_cell.angle_gamma   90.00
#
_symmetry.space_group_name_H-M   'P 1'
#
loop_
_entity.id
_entity.type
_entity.pdbx_description
1 polymer ?
#
loop_
_entity_poly.entity_id
_entity_poly.type
_entity_poly.pdbx_seq_one_letter_code
_entity_poly.pdbx_strand_id
1 'polypeptide(L)'
;MKKNIESLLIGLVAGFVSGLLGLGGGVVFVPAIVLLLKRTQHEAHGTSLALIVPTAAMGAVIYGMHGNLDLEIVLWLAIFGMAGAYVGVGLAHKLSAKKLRIAYAVFMLIVGIRMILG
;
A
#
# COMPACT_ATOMS: atom_id res chain seq x y z
N MET A 1 8.22 -15.12 -20.67
CA MET A 1 9.43 -14.34 -20.34
C MET A 1 9.20 -12.83 -20.27
N LYS A 2 8.61 -12.15 -21.28
CA LYS A 2 8.35 -10.69 -21.22
C LYS A 2 7.60 -10.21 -19.96
N LYS A 3 6.57 -10.97 -19.54
CA LYS A 3 5.74 -10.67 -18.36
C LYS A 3 6.52 -10.66 -17.02
N ASN A 4 7.66 -11.34 -16.93
CA ASN A 4 8.46 -11.40 -15.70
C ASN A 4 9.35 -10.17 -15.55
N ILE A 5 9.87 -9.63 -16.66
CA ILE A 5 10.67 -8.41 -16.67
C ILE A 5 9.80 -7.19 -16.35
N GLU A 6 8.58 -7.13 -16.90
CA GLU A 6 7.61 -6.07 -16.59
C GLU A 6 7.28 -6.04 -15.09
N SER A 7 7.03 -7.22 -14.50
CA SER A 7 6.76 -7.35 -13.05
C SER A 7 7.93 -6.87 -12.19
N LEU A 8 9.16 -7.23 -12.60
CA LEU A 8 10.39 -6.83 -11.90
C LEU A 8 10.61 -5.31 -11.97
N LEU A 9 10.45 -4.71 -13.15
CA LEU A 9 10.58 -3.26 -13.34
C LEU A 9 9.52 -2.50 -12.55
N ILE A 10 8.27 -2.95 -12.56
CA ILE A 10 7.20 -2.37 -11.76
C ILE A 10 7.54 -2.47 -10.28
N GLY A 11 7.97 -3.64 -9.81
CA GLY A 11 8.38 -3.85 -8.42
C GLY A 11 9.48 -2.89 -7.97
N LEU A 12 10.49 -2.71 -8.81
CA LEU A 12 11.68 -1.90 -8.53
C LEU A 12 11.35 -0.40 -8.53
N VAL A 13 10.65 0.09 -9.56
CA VAL A 13 10.24 1.50 -9.66
C VAL A 13 9.22 1.85 -8.58
N ALA A 14 8.17 1.04 -8.43
CA ALA A 14 7.14 1.30 -7.43
C ALA A 14 7.69 1.19 -6.00
N GLY A 15 8.61 0.26 -5.74
CA GLY A 15 9.30 0.14 -4.45
C GLY A 15 10.18 1.35 -4.15
N PHE A 16 10.97 1.81 -5.12
CA PHE A 16 11.80 3.00 -4.98
C PHE A 16 10.97 4.27 -4.71
N VAL A 17 9.95 4.53 -5.53
CA VAL A 17 9.05 5.69 -5.36
C VAL A 17 8.29 5.61 -4.04
N SER A 18 7.77 4.43 -3.68
CA SER A 18 7.02 4.26 -2.44
C SER A 18 7.89 4.39 -1.20
N GLY A 19 9.15 3.96 -1.27
CA GLY A 19 10.13 4.14 -0.21
C GLY A 19 10.52 5.61 -0.02
N LEU A 20 10.72 6.35 -1.12
CA LEU A 20 11.02 7.78 -1.06
C LEU A 20 9.87 8.61 -0.49
N LEU A 21 8.63 8.28 -0.85
CA LEU A 21 7.45 9.03 -0.41
C LEU A 21 6.96 8.60 0.99
N GLY A 22 7.46 7.48 1.54
CA GLY A 22 7.02 6.95 2.83
C GLY A 22 5.55 6.48 2.86
N LEU A 23 4.88 6.36 1.71
CA LEU A 23 3.44 6.07 1.62
C LEU A 23 3.08 4.59 1.83
N GLY A 24 4.07 3.72 2.06
CA GLY A 24 3.83 2.30 2.29
C GLY A 24 3.26 1.56 1.07
N GLY A 25 3.64 1.94 -0.16
CA GLY A 25 3.47 1.09 -1.35
C GLY A 25 2.09 1.06 -2.01
N GLY A 26 1.01 1.00 -1.23
CA GLY A 26 -0.33 0.67 -1.74
C GLY A 26 -0.91 1.67 -2.74
N VAL A 27 -0.51 2.94 -2.65
CA VAL A 27 -0.89 4.02 -3.56
C VAL A 27 -0.29 3.80 -4.97
N VAL A 28 0.87 3.15 -5.05
CA VAL A 28 1.63 2.96 -6.30
C VAL A 28 1.46 1.54 -6.83
N PHE A 29 1.59 0.52 -5.98
CA PHE A 29 1.54 -0.89 -6.38
C PHE A 29 0.15 -1.31 -6.88
N VAL A 30 -0.93 -0.89 -6.22
CA VAL A 30 -2.29 -1.27 -6.63
C VAL A 30 -2.62 -0.78 -8.05
N PRO A 31 -2.51 0.51 -8.41
CA PRO A 31 -2.77 0.94 -9.77
C PRO A 31 -1.78 0.34 -10.77
N ALA A 32 -0.50 0.16 -10.41
CA ALA A 32 0.47 -0.49 -11.31
C ALA A 32 0.06 -1.93 -11.65
N ILE A 33 -0.37 -2.73 -10.66
CA ILE A 33 -0.81 -4.11 -10.88
C ILE A 33 -2.13 -4.17 -11.67
N VAL A 34 -3.06 -3.25 -11.41
CA VAL A 34 -4.36 -3.24 -12.11
C VAL A 34 -4.22 -2.76 -13.55
N LEU A 35 -3.45 -1.69 -13.78
CA LEU A 35 -3.32 -1.05 -15.10
C LEU A 35 -2.33 -1.79 -16.00
N LEU A 36 -1.16 -2.19 -15.46
CA LEU A 36 -0.10 -2.79 -16.27
C LEU A 36 -0.23 -4.31 -16.34
N LEU A 37 -0.55 -4.98 -15.23
CA LEU A 37 -0.68 -6.44 -15.18
C LEU A 37 -2.11 -6.93 -15.45
N LYS A 38 -3.09 -6.02 -15.60
CA LYS A 38 -4.51 -6.32 -15.89
C LYS A 38 -5.14 -7.33 -14.93
N ARG A 39 -4.73 -7.29 -13.66
CA ARG A 39 -5.23 -8.17 -12.59
C ARG A 39 -6.48 -7.61 -11.93
N THR A 40 -7.20 -8.47 -11.23
CA THR A 40 -8.39 -8.04 -10.46
C THR A 40 -7.99 -7.17 -9.27
N GLN A 41 -8.92 -6.35 -8.79
CA GLN A 41 -8.66 -5.45 -7.65
C GLN A 41 -8.28 -6.22 -6.38
N HIS A 42 -8.89 -7.40 -6.15
CA HIS A 42 -8.57 -8.24 -5.00
C HIS A 42 -7.14 -8.81 -5.09
N GLU A 43 -6.74 -9.34 -6.26
CA GLU A 43 -5.37 -9.81 -6.48
C GLU A 43 -4.36 -8.66 -6.32
N ALA A 44 -4.68 -7.47 -6.83
CA ALA A 44 -3.80 -6.31 -6.72
C ALA A 44 -3.60 -5.86 -5.27
N HIS A 45 -4.67 -5.77 -4.48
CA HIS A 45 -4.57 -5.43 -3.06
C HIS A 45 -3.82 -6.49 -2.25
N GLY A 46 -4.10 -7.78 -2.48
CA GLY A 46 -3.40 -8.88 -1.80
C GLY A 46 -1.91 -8.91 -2.13
N THR A 47 -1.56 -8.76 -3.42
CA THR A 47 -0.17 -8.73 -3.87
C THR A 47 0.56 -7.49 -3.33
N SER A 48 -0.09 -6.33 -3.34
CA SER A 48 0.47 -5.11 -2.77
C SER A 48 0.79 -5.28 -1.29
N LEU A 49 -0.10 -5.89 -0.49
CA LEU A 49 0.16 -6.12 0.93
C LEU A 49 1.39 -7.01 1.14
N ALA A 50 1.54 -8.07 0.33
CA ALA A 50 2.72 -8.94 0.39
C ALA A 50 4.03 -8.18 0.09
N LEU A 51 4.00 -7.19 -0.81
CA LEU A 51 5.15 -6.33 -1.10
C LEU A 51 5.43 -5.30 0.01
N ILE A 52 4.39 -4.83 0.70
CA ILE A 52 4.50 -3.81 1.74
C ILE A 52 5.17 -4.38 3.00
N VAL A 53 4.86 -5.62 3.40
CA VAL A 53 5.41 -6.27 4.60
C VAL A 53 6.94 -6.17 4.71
N PRO A 54 7.75 -6.61 3.72
CA PRO A 54 9.20 -6.51 3.81
C PRO A 54 9.69 -5.06 3.82
N THR A 55 9.05 -4.15 3.08
CA THR A 55 9.43 -2.73 3.10
C THR A 55 9.14 -2.06 4.44
N ALA A 56 8.00 -2.38 5.07
CA ALA A 56 7.63 -1.89 6.38
C ALA A 56 8.54 -2.46 7.47
N ALA A 57 8.91 -3.75 7.37
CA ALA A 57 9.88 -4.37 8.28
C ALA A 57 11.25 -3.70 8.21
N MET A 58 11.76 -3.44 7.00
CA MET A 58 13.02 -2.70 6.84
C MET A 58 12.92 -1.28 7.38
N GLY A 59 11.81 -0.58 7.12
CA GLY A 59 11.54 0.74 7.70
C GLY A 59 11.60 0.70 9.24
N ALA A 60 10.90 -0.24 9.87
CA ALA A 60 10.89 -0.39 11.32
C ALA A 60 12.29 -0.64 11.89
N VAL A 61 13.10 -1.49 11.24
CA VAL A 61 14.50 -1.75 11.65
C VAL A 61 15.35 -0.49 11.53
N ILE A 62 15.29 0.19 10.39
CA ILE A 62 16.10 1.41 10.14
C ILE A 62 15.72 2.51 11.14
N TYR A 63 14.43 2.80 11.30
CA TYR A 63 13.97 3.82 12.25
C TYR A 63 14.28 3.45 13.70
N GLY A 64 14.21 2.16 14.05
CA GLY A 64 14.59 1.67 15.37
C GLY A 64 16.07 1.82 15.67
N MET A 65 16.94 1.56 14.69
CA MET A 65 18.39 1.73 14.83
C MET A 65 18.79 3.19 15.03
N HIS A 66 18.04 4.15 14.47
CA HIS A 66 18.31 5.58 14.62
C HIS A 66 17.79 6.18 15.94
N GLY A 67 17.14 5.38 16.81
CA GLY A 67 16.64 5.84 18.11
C GLY A 67 15.43 6.80 18.02
N ASN A 68 14.83 6.97 16.85
CA ASN A 68 13.70 7.88 16.61
C ASN A 68 12.32 7.21 16.83
N LEU A 69 12.25 6.16 17.65
CA LEU A 69 11.00 5.47 17.96
C LEU A 69 10.48 5.87 19.33
N ASP A 70 9.39 6.64 19.32
CA ASP A 70 8.53 6.74 20.48
C ASP A 70 7.68 5.46 20.58
N LEU A 71 8.05 4.59 21.53
CA LEU A 71 7.42 3.29 21.71
C LEU A 71 5.94 3.39 22.09
N GLU A 72 5.52 4.46 22.75
CA GLU A 72 4.12 4.67 23.11
C GLU A 72 3.29 4.95 21.85
N ILE A 73 3.77 5.86 21.00
CA ILE A 73 3.13 6.18 19.71
C ILE A 73 3.09 4.94 18.82
N VAL A 74 4.20 4.19 18.73
CA VAL A 74 4.29 2.97 17.93
C VAL A 74 3.27 1.94 18.39
N LEU A 75 3.11 1.75 19.71
CA LEU A 75 2.17 0.78 20.25
C LEU A 75 0.73 1.16 19.92
N TRP A 76 0.36 2.43 20.11
CA TRP A 76 -0.98 2.91 19.75
C TRP A 76 -1.26 2.79 18.26
N LEU A 77 -0.30 3.18 17.41
CA LEU A 77 -0.41 3.02 15.95
C LEU A 77 -0.54 1.56 15.56
N ALA A 78 0.20 0.64 16.20
CA ALA A 78 0.12 -0.78 15.92
C ALA A 78 -1.26 -1.35 16.28
N ILE A 79 -1.79 -1.03 17.47
CA ILE A 79 -3.09 -1.53 17.94
C ILE A 79 -4.22 -1.00 17.06
N PHE A 80 -4.33 0.32 16.90
CA PHE A 80 -5.40 0.91 16.11
C PHE A 80 -5.24 0.63 14.62
N GLY A 81 -4.00 0.56 14.12
CA GLY A 81 -3.69 0.18 12.75
C GLY A 81 -4.10 -1.25 12.44
N MET A 82 -3.78 -2.21 13.32
CA MET A 82 -4.20 -3.61 13.16
C MET A 82 -5.73 -3.75 13.24
N ALA A 83 -6.37 -3.10 14.20
CA ALA A 83 -7.82 -3.13 14.34
C ALA A 83 -8.51 -2.53 13.09
N GLY A 84 -8.04 -1.38 12.63
CA GLY A 84 -8.53 -0.71 11.42
C GLY A 84 -8.31 -1.56 10.16
N ALA A 85 -7.14 -2.18 10.03
CA ALA A 85 -6.85 -3.08 8.91
C ALA A 85 -7.77 -4.31 8.92
N TYR A 86 -7.98 -4.94 10.07
CA TYR A 86 -8.87 -6.11 10.20
C TYR A 86 -10.31 -5.77 9.80
N VAL A 87 -10.86 -4.67 10.33
CA VAL A 87 -12.21 -4.19 9.97
C VAL A 87 -12.28 -3.80 8.49
N GLY A 88 -11.28 -3.08 8.00
CA GLY A 88 -11.21 -2.62 6.60
C GLY A 88 -11.17 -3.77 5.61
N VAL A 89 -10.39 -4.82 5.88
CA VAL A 89 -10.35 -6.04 5.07
C VAL A 89 -11.68 -6.77 5.10
N GLY A 90 -12.34 -6.85 6.26
CA GLY A 90 -13.67 -7.44 6.39
C GLY A 90 -14.74 -6.71 5.55
N LEU A 91 -14.68 -5.37 5.50
CA LEU A 91 -15.53 -4.56 4.65
C LEU A 91 -15.19 -4.69 3.16
N ALA A 92 -13.89 -4.74 2.82
CA ALA A 92 -13.42 -4.87 1.44
C ALA A 92 -13.86 -6.19 0.80
N HIS A 93 -13.86 -7.30 1.55
CA HIS A 93 -14.32 -8.60 1.05
C HIS A 93 -15.83 -8.65 0.75
N LYS A 94 -16.63 -7.79 1.38
CA LYS A 94 -18.08 -7.69 1.11
C LYS A 94 -18.40 -6.91 -0.17
N LEU A 95 -17.42 -6.19 -0.72
CA LEU A 95 -17.59 -5.38 -1.94
C LEU A 95 -17.23 -6.20 -3.17
N SER A 96 -18.03 -6.06 -4.23
CA SER A 96 -17.64 -6.61 -5.54
C SER A 96 -16.44 -5.86 -6.09
N ALA A 97 -15.64 -6.52 -6.94
CA ALA A 97 -14.44 -5.94 -7.54
C ALA A 97 -14.69 -4.57 -8.22
N LYS A 98 -15.85 -4.38 -8.84
CA LYS A 98 -16.25 -3.10 -9.45
C LYS A 98 -16.47 -2.00 -8.40
N LYS A 99 -17.17 -2.31 -7.31
CA LYS A 99 -17.40 -1.37 -6.20
C LYS A 99 -16.09 -1.01 -5.49
N LEU A 100 -15.23 -1.99 -5.24
CA LEU A 100 -13.92 -1.78 -4.62
C LEU A 100 -13.02 -0.89 -5.49
N ARG A 101 -13.02 -1.11 -6.82
CA ARG A 101 -12.28 -0.26 -7.77
C ARG A 101 -12.76 1.19 -7.74
N ILE A 102 -14.08 1.43 -7.73
CA ILE A 102 -14.64 2.79 -7.68
C ILE A 102 -14.29 3.45 -6.34
N ALA A 103 -14.46 2.75 -5.22
CA ALA A 103 -14.12 3.26 -3.89
C ALA A 103 -12.64 3.65 -3.80
N TYR A 104 -11.74 2.79 -4.29
CA TYR A 104 -10.31 3.07 -4.34
C TYR A 104 -9.98 4.27 -5.25
N ALA A 105 -10.63 4.38 -6.42
CA ALA A 105 -10.42 5.51 -7.32
C ALA A 105 -10.87 6.84 -6.70
N VAL A 106 -12.02 6.87 -6.03
CA VAL A 106 -12.49 8.06 -5.30
C VAL A 106 -11.53 8.42 -4.18
N PHE A 107 -11.07 7.43 -3.40
CA PHE A 107 -10.07 7.64 -2.36
C PHE A 107 -8.78 8.25 -2.91
N MET A 108 -8.26 7.72 -4.03
CA MET A 108 -7.07 8.26 -4.70
C MET A 108 -7.25 9.70 -5.17
N LEU A 109 -8.43 10.04 -5.71
CA LEU A 109 -8.75 11.42 -6.11
C LEU A 109 -8.75 12.35 -4.90
N ILE A 110 -9.35 11.93 -3.78
CA ILE A 110 -9.35 12.72 -2.54
C ILE A 110 -7.92 12.95 -2.04
N VAL A 111 -7.10 11.88 -1.99
CA VAL A 111 -5.69 11.99 -1.57
C VAL A 111 -4.91 12.92 -2.49
N GLY A 112 -5.08 12.79 -3.81
CA GLY A 112 -4.44 13.66 -4.79
C GLY A 112 -4.83 15.13 -4.63
N ILE A 113 -6.12 15.41 -4.42
CA ILE A 113 -6.62 16.77 -4.17
C ILE A 113 -6.06 17.32 -2.86
N ARG A 114 -6.07 16.54 -1.78
CA ARG A 114 -5.48 16.91 -0.48
C ARG A 114 -3.99 17.26 -0.62
N MET A 115 -3.22 16.46 -1.34
CA MET A 115 -1.80 16.76 -1.57
C MET A 115 -1.57 18.09 -2.32
N ILE A 116 -2.47 18.49 -3.22
CA ILE A 116 -2.37 19.75 -3.96
C ILE A 116 -2.78 20.93 -3.08
N LEU A 117 -3.81 20.76 -2.24
CA LEU A 117 -4.38 21.83 -1.43
C LEU A 117 -3.68 22.05 -0.07
N GLY A 118 -2.97 21.04 0.45
CA GLY A 118 -2.36 21.06 1.79
C GLY A 118 -3.30 20.57 2.88
#